data_AF-A0A5C6Q3C3-F1
#
_entry.id   AF-A0A5C6Q3C3-F1
#
_cell.length_a   1.000
_cell.length_b   1.000
_cell.length_c   1.000
_cell.angle_alpha   90.00
_cell.angle_beta   90.00
_cell.angle_gamma   90.00
#
_symmetry.space_group_name_H-M   'P 1'
#
loop_
_entity.id
_entity.type
_entity.pdbx_description
1 polymer ?
#
loop_
_entity_poly.entity_id
_entity_poly.type
_entity_poly.pdbx_seq_one_letter_code
_entity_poly.pdbx_strand_id
1 'polypeptide(L)'
;MRQTFISLFSLFLSCFILLLGIGLINVLLPVRMNLDGLSTESIGIVLSLYYVGLLIGALYSTSLIQRAGHIRMFAGCVSLGAVSILVCSLYSEAMLWGAMRIVMGFCIACAFTAMESWLSDSSSKETRGQVLAIYNAVVLAGLFGGQFFINVANPQDNMLFVIAGILMCIAIIPVVLSRHFGPVVEEFSSMSLRLLYKRSPLGVVSCFISGILYSAVFSLLPVFAKTFDITGFQLSLYMGAAIFGAFILQFPVGFLSDRFDRRTVLFVLLLISASAGIAVTILAPLGITWAVFLATAITCGIIACTYPLSITEALDKLRQSEIVAAMSSMILAFALGGVLGPYSASLVMDKFGGGALFYFLAFIQLLLACFVIFRMTVRQALPIEEQEQFVMQGSVISSAVELDPRTEYHESQYRPCAEVETTLMVAETDPVLAVALSLAVAKVNAERGIEVAEALAILPNINVLNMFQAMSHILPEHIAELTLALVTLKPELGSQIAKLTPPTEL
;
A
#
# COMPACT_ATOMS: atom_id res chain seq x y z
N MET A 1 21.32 5.40 6.59
CA MET A 1 20.55 6.11 5.53
C MET A 1 20.87 5.63 4.13
N ARG A 2 22.06 5.88 3.54
CA ARG A 2 22.37 5.45 2.16
C ARG A 2 22.26 3.92 1.96
N GLN A 3 22.74 3.12 2.91
CA GLN A 3 22.61 1.66 2.88
C GLN A 3 21.16 1.18 2.97
N THR A 4 20.33 1.78 3.83
CA THR A 4 18.88 1.49 3.94
C THR A 4 18.16 1.74 2.62
N PHE A 5 18.43 2.88 1.95
CA PHE A 5 17.81 3.20 0.66
C PHE A 5 18.29 2.33 -0.49
N ILE A 6 19.56 1.91 -0.49
CA ILE A 6 20.07 0.95 -1.47
C ILE A 6 19.41 -0.42 -1.27
N SER A 7 19.18 -0.83 -0.02
CA SER A 7 18.47 -2.07 0.31
C SER A 7 17.01 -2.06 -0.16
N LEU A 8 16.32 -0.93 0.00
CA LEU A 8 14.90 -0.77 -0.37
C LEU A 8 14.65 -0.42 -1.84
N PHE A 9 15.70 -0.14 -2.61
CA PHE A 9 15.56 0.28 -4.02
C PHE A 9 14.82 -0.75 -4.88
N SER A 10 15.10 -2.04 -4.67
CA SER A 10 14.42 -3.14 -5.36
C SER A 10 12.91 -3.15 -5.09
N LEU A 11 12.52 -2.89 -3.84
CA LEU A 11 11.12 -2.84 -3.42
C LEU A 11 10.40 -1.63 -4.01
N PHE A 12 11.02 -0.45 -3.97
CA PHE A 12 10.46 0.76 -4.60
C PHE A 12 10.34 0.61 -6.12
N LEU A 13 11.35 0.04 -6.78
CA LEU A 13 11.30 -0.20 -8.23
C LEU A 13 10.18 -1.18 -8.59
N SER A 14 10.02 -2.26 -7.82
CA SER A 14 8.94 -3.23 -8.00
C SER A 14 7.56 -2.59 -7.81
N CYS A 15 7.40 -1.80 -6.73
CA CYS A 15 6.19 -1.04 -6.46
C CYS A 15 5.84 -0.08 -7.62
N PHE A 16 6.84 0.67 -8.11
CA PHE A 16 6.67 1.60 -9.21
C PHE A 16 6.16 0.89 -10.48
N ILE A 17 6.81 -0.20 -10.88
CA ILE A 17 6.45 -0.95 -12.10
C ILE A 17 5.07 -1.60 -11.95
N LEU A 18 4.77 -2.17 -10.79
CA LEU A 18 3.44 -2.72 -10.48
C LEU A 18 2.36 -1.65 -10.69
N LEU A 19 2.61 -0.42 -10.23
CA LEU A 19 1.64 0.67 -10.30
C LEU A 19 1.53 1.33 -11.67
N LEU A 20 2.55 1.23 -12.52
CA LEU A 20 2.40 1.52 -13.96
C LEU A 20 1.32 0.60 -14.57
N GLY A 21 1.40 -0.70 -14.28
CA GLY A 21 0.42 -1.69 -14.77
C GLY A 21 -0.99 -1.44 -14.22
N ILE A 22 -1.10 -1.20 -12.91
CA ILE A 22 -2.39 -0.90 -12.27
C ILE A 22 -2.98 0.41 -12.80
N GLY A 23 -2.14 1.45 -12.96
CA GLY A 23 -2.56 2.74 -13.52
C GLY A 23 -3.14 2.58 -14.91
N LEU A 24 -2.48 1.81 -15.78
CA LEU A 24 -2.98 1.49 -17.12
C LEU A 24 -4.35 0.79 -17.07
N ILE A 25 -4.48 -0.26 -16.24
CA ILE A 25 -5.73 -1.05 -16.16
C ILE A 25 -6.90 -0.22 -15.62
N ASN A 26 -6.65 0.67 -14.66
CA ASN A 26 -7.70 1.53 -14.09
C ASN A 26 -8.34 2.45 -15.13
N VAL A 27 -7.61 2.88 -16.16
CA VAL A 27 -8.19 3.64 -17.29
C VAL A 27 -8.71 2.71 -18.38
N LEU A 28 -7.94 1.68 -18.73
CA LEU A 28 -8.24 0.79 -19.85
C LEU A 28 -9.58 0.07 -19.66
N LEU A 29 -9.83 -0.50 -18.48
CA LEU A 29 -10.99 -1.36 -18.27
C LEU A 29 -12.33 -0.63 -18.42
N PRO A 30 -12.59 0.53 -17.78
CA PRO A 30 -13.81 1.29 -18.04
C PRO A 30 -13.93 1.79 -19.48
N VAL A 31 -12.82 2.19 -20.11
CA VAL A 31 -12.82 2.60 -21.53
C VAL A 31 -13.20 1.43 -22.44
N ARG A 32 -12.60 0.27 -22.22
CA ARG A 32 -12.88 -0.96 -22.97
C ARG A 32 -14.33 -1.39 -22.82
N MET A 33 -14.85 -1.48 -21.60
CA MET A 33 -16.26 -1.85 -21.38
C MET A 33 -17.22 -0.87 -22.06
N ASN A 34 -16.91 0.42 -22.03
CA ASN A 34 -17.71 1.42 -22.72
C ASN A 34 -17.68 1.25 -24.25
N LEU A 35 -16.51 0.96 -24.82
CA LEU A 35 -16.35 0.68 -26.26
C LEU A 35 -17.05 -0.62 -26.69
N ASP A 36 -17.09 -1.61 -25.81
CA ASP A 36 -17.80 -2.88 -26.01
C ASP A 36 -19.33 -2.72 -25.83
N GLY A 37 -19.81 -1.52 -25.51
CA GLY A 37 -21.23 -1.17 -25.46
C GLY A 37 -21.94 -1.57 -24.17
N LEU A 38 -21.21 -1.88 -23.09
CA LEU A 38 -21.82 -2.21 -21.80
C LEU A 38 -22.52 -0.97 -21.20
N SER A 39 -23.63 -1.21 -20.50
CA SER A 39 -24.33 -0.15 -19.76
C SER A 39 -23.45 0.42 -18.64
N THR A 40 -23.70 1.68 -18.27
CA THR A 40 -22.92 2.34 -17.21
C THR A 40 -23.08 1.60 -15.89
N GLU A 41 -24.28 1.11 -15.58
CA GLU A 41 -24.53 0.26 -14.41
C GLU A 41 -23.65 -1.00 -14.41
N SER A 42 -23.57 -1.72 -15.53
CA SER A 42 -22.75 -2.94 -15.64
C SER A 42 -21.27 -2.64 -15.40
N ILE A 43 -20.78 -1.51 -15.96
CA ILE A 43 -19.43 -1.01 -15.71
C ILE A 43 -19.22 -0.76 -14.21
N GLY A 44 -20.15 -0.06 -13.56
CA GLY A 44 -20.07 0.22 -12.13
C GLY A 44 -20.02 -1.05 -11.28
N ILE A 45 -20.83 -2.06 -11.57
CA ILE A 45 -20.80 -3.36 -10.86
C ILE A 45 -19.43 -4.01 -10.98
N VAL A 46 -18.89 -4.14 -12.21
CA VAL A 46 -17.58 -4.75 -12.45
C VAL A 46 -16.46 -3.99 -11.72
N LEU A 47 -16.51 -2.67 -11.73
CA LEU A 47 -15.50 -1.85 -11.04
C LEU A 47 -15.63 -1.91 -9.52
N SER A 48 -16.85 -2.01 -8.98
CA SER A 48 -17.10 -2.23 -7.55
C SER A 48 -16.53 -3.56 -7.03
N LEU A 49 -16.57 -4.62 -7.83
CA LEU A 49 -16.06 -5.95 -7.45
C LEU A 49 -14.56 -5.98 -7.14
N TYR A 50 -13.79 -5.01 -7.64
CA TYR A 50 -12.41 -4.82 -7.22
C TYR A 50 -12.27 -4.51 -5.73
N TYR A 51 -13.13 -3.63 -5.22
CA TYR A 51 -13.13 -3.29 -3.80
C TYR A 51 -13.62 -4.44 -2.93
N VAL A 52 -14.45 -5.35 -3.46
CA VAL A 52 -14.81 -6.60 -2.79
C VAL A 52 -13.58 -7.50 -2.64
N GLY A 53 -12.84 -7.69 -3.72
CA GLY A 53 -11.58 -8.44 -3.69
C GLY A 53 -10.57 -7.85 -2.72
N LEU A 54 -10.40 -6.53 -2.77
CA LEU A 54 -9.48 -5.79 -1.93
C LEU A 54 -9.89 -5.81 -0.45
N LEU A 55 -11.19 -5.82 -0.14
CA LEU A 55 -11.70 -6.08 1.21
C LEU A 55 -11.33 -7.49 1.70
N ILE A 56 -11.53 -8.51 0.87
CA ILE A 56 -11.16 -9.90 1.20
C ILE A 56 -9.65 -9.98 1.44
N GLY A 57 -8.84 -9.39 0.56
CA GLY A 57 -7.38 -9.37 0.69
C GLY A 57 -6.93 -8.70 1.99
N ALA A 58 -7.51 -7.56 2.37
CA ALA A 58 -7.19 -6.87 3.62
C ALA A 58 -7.51 -7.71 4.88
N LEU A 59 -8.48 -8.63 4.83
CA LEU A 59 -8.82 -9.51 5.95
C LEU A 59 -7.90 -10.73 6.07
N TYR A 60 -7.37 -11.23 4.95
CA TYR A 60 -6.59 -12.48 4.91
C TYR A 60 -5.09 -12.26 4.71
N SER A 61 -4.65 -11.06 4.33
CA SER A 61 -3.26 -10.78 3.94
C SER A 61 -2.28 -11.16 5.05
N THR A 62 -2.49 -10.73 6.29
CA THR A 62 -1.63 -11.05 7.44
C THR A 62 -1.44 -12.56 7.63
N SER A 63 -2.52 -13.35 7.58
CA SER A 63 -2.46 -14.81 7.74
C SER A 63 -1.75 -15.49 6.57
N LEU A 64 -1.87 -14.95 5.36
CA LEU A 64 -1.15 -15.46 4.18
C LEU A 64 0.35 -15.14 4.27
N ILE A 65 0.72 -13.95 4.73
CA ILE A 65 2.12 -13.55 4.93
C ILE A 65 2.79 -14.49 5.94
N GLN A 66 2.14 -14.75 7.08
CA GLN A 66 2.67 -15.65 8.11
C GLN A 66 2.90 -17.08 7.61
N ARG A 67 2.11 -17.56 6.64
CA ARG A 67 2.23 -18.92 6.10
C ARG A 67 3.23 -19.04 4.97
N ALA A 68 3.26 -18.07 4.05
CA ALA A 68 4.04 -18.14 2.81
C ALA A 68 5.35 -17.34 2.87
N GLY A 69 5.44 -16.35 3.74
CA GLY A 69 6.50 -15.33 3.76
C GLY A 69 6.24 -14.19 2.78
N HIS A 70 6.81 -13.01 3.09
CA HIS A 70 6.59 -11.75 2.36
C HIS A 70 6.90 -11.84 0.86
N ILE A 71 8.09 -12.33 0.49
CA ILE A 71 8.53 -12.40 -0.92
C ILE A 71 7.63 -13.33 -1.74
N ARG A 72 7.35 -14.54 -1.23
CA ARG A 72 6.52 -15.54 -1.94
C ARG A 72 5.08 -15.06 -2.07
N MET A 73 4.55 -14.40 -1.04
CA MET A 73 3.22 -13.82 -1.11
C MET A 73 3.14 -12.69 -2.14
N PHE A 74 4.11 -11.77 -2.15
CA PHE A 74 4.17 -10.70 -3.14
C PHE A 74 4.24 -11.28 -4.57
N ALA A 75 5.22 -12.15 -4.83
CA ALA A 75 5.41 -12.75 -6.16
C ALA A 75 4.18 -13.54 -6.62
N GLY A 76 3.59 -14.36 -5.73
CA GLY A 76 2.40 -15.16 -6.02
C GLY A 76 1.17 -14.29 -6.32
N CYS A 77 0.92 -13.25 -5.51
CA CYS A 77 -0.21 -12.35 -5.71
C CYS A 77 -0.06 -11.52 -6.98
N VAL A 78 1.12 -10.95 -7.23
CA VAL A 78 1.37 -10.17 -8.46
C VAL A 78 1.27 -11.06 -9.70
N SER A 79 1.78 -12.30 -9.65
CA SER A 79 1.63 -13.27 -10.74
C SER A 79 0.17 -13.62 -10.99
N LEU A 80 -0.61 -13.90 -9.93
CA LEU A 80 -2.04 -14.17 -10.05
C LEU A 80 -2.82 -12.95 -10.59
N GLY A 81 -2.42 -11.74 -10.22
CA GLY A 81 -2.95 -10.50 -10.78
C GLY A 81 -2.65 -10.36 -12.28
N ALA A 82 -1.42 -10.66 -12.69
CA ALA A 82 -1.05 -10.68 -14.10
C ALA A 82 -1.89 -11.67 -14.90
N VAL A 83 -2.07 -12.90 -14.38
CA VAL A 83 -2.97 -13.91 -14.98
C VAL A 83 -4.38 -13.35 -15.12
N SER A 84 -4.91 -12.71 -14.08
CA SER A 84 -6.25 -12.15 -14.07
C SER A 84 -6.47 -11.11 -15.19
N ILE A 85 -5.50 -10.20 -15.40
CA ILE A 85 -5.56 -9.22 -16.50
C ILE A 85 -5.45 -9.88 -17.86
N LEU A 86 -4.55 -10.87 -18.01
CA LEU A 86 -4.37 -11.57 -19.28
C LEU A 86 -5.63 -12.37 -19.65
N VAL A 87 -6.32 -12.96 -18.67
CA VAL A 87 -7.64 -13.60 -18.87
C VAL A 87 -8.67 -12.59 -19.38
N CYS A 88 -8.71 -11.37 -18.84
CA CYS A 88 -9.58 -10.30 -19.35
C CYS A 88 -9.27 -9.92 -20.82
N SER A 89 -8.06 -10.17 -21.31
CA SER A 89 -7.70 -9.96 -22.72
C SER A 89 -8.28 -11.01 -23.65
N LEU A 90 -8.55 -12.22 -23.15
CA LEU A 90 -8.99 -13.36 -23.98
C LEU A 90 -10.50 -13.36 -24.21
N TYR A 91 -11.27 -12.85 -23.24
CA TYR A 91 -12.72 -12.91 -23.24
C TYR A 91 -13.29 -11.57 -22.78
N SER A 92 -14.35 -11.09 -23.44
CA SER A 92 -14.99 -9.78 -23.15
C SER A 92 -16.29 -9.88 -22.34
N GLU A 93 -16.45 -10.92 -21.53
CA GLU A 93 -17.67 -11.11 -20.74
C GLU A 93 -17.63 -10.32 -19.42
N ALA A 94 -18.68 -9.53 -19.15
CA ALA A 94 -18.77 -8.68 -17.96
C ALA A 94 -18.64 -9.47 -16.64
N MET A 95 -19.25 -10.66 -16.56
CA MET A 95 -19.20 -11.50 -15.36
C MET A 95 -17.79 -12.02 -15.10
N LEU A 96 -17.07 -12.43 -16.15
CA LEU A 96 -15.68 -12.84 -16.06
C LEU A 96 -14.81 -11.67 -15.61
N TRP A 97 -14.98 -10.48 -16.19
CA TRP A 97 -14.24 -9.29 -15.77
C TRP A 97 -14.54 -8.94 -14.33
N GLY A 98 -15.79 -9.06 -13.88
CA GLY A 98 -16.16 -8.93 -12.47
C GLY A 98 -15.41 -9.90 -11.57
N ALA A 99 -15.38 -11.19 -11.90
CA ALA A 99 -14.64 -12.20 -11.15
C ALA A 99 -13.13 -11.90 -11.12
N MET A 100 -12.55 -11.53 -12.26
CA MET A 100 -11.15 -11.11 -12.36
C MET A 100 -10.87 -9.85 -11.54
N ARG A 101 -11.83 -8.93 -11.41
CA ARG A 101 -11.68 -7.75 -10.54
C ARG A 101 -11.61 -8.13 -9.07
N ILE A 102 -12.38 -9.13 -8.62
CA ILE A 102 -12.24 -9.68 -7.26
C ILE A 102 -10.83 -10.24 -7.05
N VAL A 103 -10.34 -11.07 -7.98
CA VAL A 103 -8.99 -11.66 -7.91
C VAL A 103 -7.94 -10.55 -7.85
N MET A 104 -8.04 -9.55 -8.74
CA MET A 104 -7.13 -8.42 -8.77
C MET A 104 -7.13 -7.63 -7.46
N GLY A 105 -8.30 -7.30 -6.93
CA GLY A 105 -8.42 -6.57 -5.66
C GLY A 105 -7.73 -7.31 -4.52
N PHE A 106 -7.97 -8.62 -4.42
CA PHE A 106 -7.32 -9.49 -3.44
C PHE A 106 -5.80 -9.48 -3.59
N CYS A 107 -5.31 -9.68 -4.82
CA CYS A 107 -3.87 -9.68 -5.11
C CYS A 107 -3.21 -8.36 -4.75
N ILE A 108 -3.83 -7.22 -5.08
CA ILE A 108 -3.29 -5.90 -4.80
C ILE A 108 -3.23 -5.66 -3.29
N ALA A 109 -4.30 -5.93 -2.54
CA ALA A 109 -4.28 -5.78 -1.09
C ALA A 109 -3.15 -6.61 -0.44
N CYS A 110 -3.03 -7.88 -0.84
CA CYS A 110 -1.97 -8.78 -0.37
C CYS A 110 -0.56 -8.29 -0.73
N ALA A 111 -0.34 -7.83 -1.96
CA ALA A 111 0.96 -7.32 -2.40
C ALA A 111 1.36 -6.03 -1.67
N PHE A 112 0.40 -5.13 -1.44
CA PHE A 112 0.64 -3.91 -0.67
C PHE A 112 0.98 -4.21 0.78
N THR A 113 0.22 -5.07 1.46
CA THR A 113 0.54 -5.47 2.84
C THR A 113 1.95 -6.07 2.92
N ALA A 114 2.34 -6.94 1.98
CA ALA A 114 3.68 -7.52 1.96
C ALA A 114 4.79 -6.47 1.76
N MET A 115 4.58 -5.49 0.87
CA MET A 115 5.55 -4.40 0.68
C MET A 115 5.66 -3.51 1.92
N GLU A 116 4.52 -3.17 2.54
CA GLU A 116 4.48 -2.24 3.67
C GLU A 116 5.08 -2.85 4.94
N SER A 117 4.78 -4.12 5.24
CA SER A 117 5.42 -4.82 6.36
C SER A 117 6.94 -4.92 6.17
N TRP A 118 7.42 -5.12 4.94
CA TRP A 118 8.85 -5.14 4.66
C TRP A 118 9.49 -3.75 4.83
N LEU A 119 8.85 -2.70 4.31
CA LEU A 119 9.32 -1.33 4.50
C LEU A 119 9.35 -0.95 5.99
N SER A 120 8.34 -1.37 6.74
CA SER A 120 8.23 -1.19 8.19
C SER A 120 9.44 -1.75 8.93
N ASP A 121 9.73 -3.04 8.73
CA ASP A 121 10.84 -3.71 9.39
C ASP A 121 12.21 -3.14 9.01
N SER A 122 12.35 -2.68 7.77
CA SER A 122 13.58 -2.03 7.32
C SER A 122 13.74 -0.58 7.80
N SER A 123 12.75 -0.03 8.52
CA SER A 123 12.72 1.36 8.95
C SER A 123 13.03 1.50 10.44
N SER A 124 13.95 2.41 10.78
CA SER A 124 14.16 2.82 12.17
C SER A 124 13.10 3.83 12.61
N LYS A 125 13.02 4.07 13.92
CA LYS A 125 12.17 5.11 14.53
C LYS A 125 12.34 6.49 13.88
N GLU A 126 13.56 6.86 13.48
CA GLU A 126 13.89 8.15 12.87
C GLU A 126 13.57 8.21 11.37
N THR A 127 13.51 7.05 10.69
CA THR A 127 13.43 6.97 9.23
C THR A 127 12.05 6.55 8.71
N ARG A 128 11.19 5.95 9.56
CA ARG A 128 9.87 5.43 9.16
C ARG A 128 8.99 6.45 8.42
N GLY A 129 8.95 7.69 8.88
CA GLY A 129 8.16 8.74 8.24
C GLY A 129 8.68 9.14 6.85
N GLN A 130 10.00 9.14 6.66
CA GLN A 130 10.63 9.42 5.36
C GLN A 130 10.40 8.27 4.38
N VAL A 131 10.54 7.03 4.84
CA VAL A 131 10.27 5.83 4.04
C VAL A 131 8.81 5.80 3.59
N LEU A 132 7.86 6.09 4.49
CA LEU A 132 6.45 6.22 4.16
C LEU A 132 6.17 7.31 3.11
N ALA A 133 6.81 8.47 3.23
CA ALA A 133 6.65 9.57 2.27
C ALA A 133 7.18 9.19 0.88
N ILE A 134 8.36 8.56 0.80
CA ILE A 134 8.95 8.09 -0.45
C ILE A 134 8.10 6.98 -1.06
N TYR A 135 7.63 6.04 -0.26
CA TYR A 135 6.72 4.99 -0.68
C TYR A 135 5.47 5.57 -1.35
N ASN A 136 4.79 6.51 -0.70
CA ASN A 136 3.62 7.17 -1.26
C ASN A 136 3.93 7.97 -2.55
N ALA A 137 5.09 8.62 -2.62
CA ALA A 137 5.53 9.32 -3.83
C ALA A 137 5.76 8.34 -5.00
N VAL A 138 6.40 7.20 -4.75
CA VAL A 138 6.57 6.11 -5.73
C VAL A 138 5.22 5.58 -6.17
N VAL A 139 4.29 5.38 -5.23
CA VAL A 139 2.96 4.85 -5.51
C VAL A 139 2.21 5.76 -6.49
N LEU A 140 2.18 7.06 -6.18
CA LEU A 140 1.50 8.05 -7.00
C LEU A 140 2.19 8.27 -8.35
N ALA A 141 3.52 8.26 -8.39
CA ALA A 141 4.27 8.37 -9.63
C ALA A 141 3.99 7.20 -10.59
N GLY A 142 3.93 5.97 -10.06
CA GLY A 142 3.57 4.78 -10.84
C GLY A 142 2.15 4.86 -11.38
N LEU A 143 1.17 5.19 -10.53
CA LEU A 143 -0.23 5.34 -10.96
C LEU A 143 -0.40 6.44 -12.01
N PHE A 144 0.25 7.59 -11.82
CA PHE A 144 0.26 8.72 -12.75
C PHE A 144 0.88 8.30 -14.10
N GLY A 145 2.07 7.70 -14.08
CA GLY A 145 2.76 7.26 -15.29
C GLY A 145 1.96 6.20 -16.05
N GLY A 146 1.31 5.27 -15.33
CA GLY A 146 0.49 4.20 -15.90
C GLY A 146 -0.67 4.72 -16.74
N GLN A 147 -1.25 5.89 -16.43
CA GLN A 147 -2.35 6.46 -17.21
C GLN A 147 -1.97 6.69 -18.67
N PHE A 148 -0.71 7.06 -18.93
CA PHE A 148 -0.25 7.43 -20.28
C PHE A 148 0.00 6.22 -21.18
N PHE A 149 0.14 5.01 -20.62
CA PHE A 149 0.33 3.80 -21.40
C PHE A 149 -0.90 3.46 -22.27
N ILE A 150 -2.08 4.02 -21.97
CA ILE A 150 -3.28 3.82 -22.81
C ILE A 150 -3.10 4.36 -24.23
N ASN A 151 -2.12 5.25 -24.47
CA ASN A 151 -1.84 5.80 -25.79
C ASN A 151 -0.93 4.90 -26.66
N VAL A 152 -0.40 3.80 -26.10
CA VAL A 152 0.57 2.94 -26.81
C VAL A 152 -0.11 2.12 -27.91
N ALA A 153 -1.37 1.75 -27.71
CA ALA A 153 -2.15 0.97 -28.66
C ALA A 153 -3.63 1.36 -28.59
N ASN A 154 -4.45 0.90 -29.53
CA ASN A 154 -5.87 1.16 -29.52
C ASN A 154 -6.53 0.43 -28.31
N PRO A 155 -7.35 1.12 -27.49
CA PRO A 155 -8.08 0.48 -26.39
C PRO A 155 -9.03 -0.64 -26.80
N GLN A 156 -9.39 -0.75 -28.09
CA GLN A 156 -10.18 -1.88 -28.60
C GLN A 156 -9.36 -3.16 -28.83
N ASP A 157 -8.04 -3.05 -28.83
CA ASP A 157 -7.14 -4.19 -29.02
C ASP A 157 -6.73 -4.80 -27.68
N ASN A 158 -6.31 -6.06 -27.73
CA ASN A 158 -5.87 -6.78 -26.54
C ASN A 158 -4.45 -6.39 -26.07
N MET A 159 -3.71 -5.61 -26.88
CA MET A 159 -2.31 -5.26 -26.63
C MET A 159 -2.09 -4.55 -25.30
N LEU A 160 -2.99 -3.64 -24.91
CA LEU A 160 -2.85 -2.91 -23.64
C LEU A 160 -3.02 -3.82 -22.41
N PHE A 161 -3.89 -4.83 -22.48
CA PHE A 161 -4.00 -5.85 -21.42
C PHE A 161 -2.71 -6.68 -21.33
N VAL A 162 -2.12 -7.05 -22.48
CA VAL A 162 -0.85 -7.78 -22.52
C VAL A 162 0.28 -6.95 -21.92
N ILE A 163 0.38 -5.66 -22.26
CA ILE A 163 1.37 -4.74 -21.68
C ILE A 163 1.21 -4.65 -20.16
N ALA A 164 -0.01 -4.50 -19.65
CA ALA A 164 -0.25 -4.48 -18.21
C ALA A 164 0.18 -5.78 -17.53
N GLY A 165 -0.13 -6.94 -18.12
CA GLY A 165 0.33 -8.24 -17.63
C GLY A 165 1.87 -8.35 -17.62
N ILE A 166 2.54 -7.89 -18.67
CA ILE A 166 4.02 -7.85 -18.74
C ILE A 166 4.59 -6.96 -17.64
N LEU A 167 4.04 -5.76 -17.43
CA LEU A 167 4.48 -4.86 -16.36
C LEU A 167 4.36 -5.53 -14.98
N MET A 168 3.24 -6.22 -14.71
CA MET A 168 3.08 -6.96 -13.46
C MET A 168 4.10 -8.11 -13.33
N CYS A 169 4.38 -8.87 -14.39
CA CYS A 169 5.43 -9.88 -14.37
C CYS A 169 6.82 -9.30 -14.10
N ILE A 170 7.16 -8.17 -14.73
CA ILE A 170 8.44 -7.48 -14.52
C ILE A 170 8.55 -6.96 -13.08
N ALA A 171 7.45 -6.48 -12.50
CA ALA A 171 7.42 -5.98 -11.12
C ALA A 171 7.82 -7.05 -10.08
N ILE A 172 7.75 -8.34 -10.40
CA ILE A 172 8.18 -9.43 -9.53
C ILE A 172 9.72 -9.51 -9.46
N ILE A 173 10.40 -9.19 -10.56
CA ILE A 173 11.83 -9.49 -10.75
C ILE A 173 12.71 -8.81 -9.70
N PRO A 174 12.62 -7.49 -9.43
CA PRO A 174 13.54 -6.86 -8.50
C PRO A 174 13.35 -7.36 -7.06
N VAL A 175 12.10 -7.68 -6.65
CA VAL A 175 11.81 -8.24 -5.33
C VAL A 175 12.35 -9.67 -5.18
N VAL A 176 12.16 -10.54 -6.16
CA VAL A 176 12.62 -11.95 -6.06
C VAL A 176 14.15 -12.07 -6.11
N LEU A 177 14.84 -11.13 -6.78
CA LEU A 177 16.30 -11.07 -6.78
C LEU A 177 16.89 -10.42 -5.52
N SER A 178 16.05 -9.88 -4.62
CA SER A 178 16.48 -9.34 -3.34
C SER A 178 16.84 -10.47 -2.37
N ARG A 179 17.94 -10.31 -1.63
CA ARG A 179 18.48 -11.31 -0.67
C ARG A 179 18.03 -11.11 0.78
N HIS A 180 17.02 -10.29 1.05
CA HIS A 180 16.62 -9.98 2.43
C HIS A 180 15.44 -10.84 2.89
N PHE A 181 15.56 -11.43 4.07
CA PHE A 181 14.47 -12.17 4.71
C PHE A 181 13.42 -11.19 5.23
N GLY A 182 12.15 -11.54 5.04
CA GLY A 182 11.04 -10.70 5.49
C GLY A 182 10.74 -10.88 6.99
N PRO A 183 10.21 -9.85 7.66
CA PRO A 183 10.00 -9.82 9.11
C PRO A 183 9.00 -10.83 9.64
N VAL A 184 9.08 -11.06 10.95
CA VAL A 184 8.04 -11.71 11.74
C VAL A 184 6.89 -10.72 11.93
N VAL A 185 5.69 -11.14 11.55
CA VAL A 185 4.48 -10.31 11.69
C VAL A 185 3.90 -10.48 13.09
N GLU A 186 3.88 -9.42 13.89
CA GLU A 186 3.20 -9.42 15.19
C GLU A 186 1.66 -9.38 15.02
N GLU A 187 0.96 -10.17 15.83
CA GLU A 187 -0.51 -10.16 15.87
C GLU A 187 -1.00 -8.97 16.71
N PHE A 188 -1.54 -7.95 16.07
CA PHE A 188 -2.23 -6.87 16.77
C PHE A 188 -3.68 -7.23 17.07
N SER A 189 -4.16 -6.84 18.25
CA SER A 189 -5.56 -6.99 18.63
C SER A 189 -6.46 -6.11 17.73
N SER A 190 -7.47 -6.71 17.09
CA SER A 190 -8.44 -5.95 16.29
C SER A 190 -9.40 -5.13 17.17
N MET A 191 -9.68 -3.88 16.79
CA MET A 191 -10.79 -3.11 17.34
C MET A 191 -12.06 -3.42 16.55
N SER A 192 -13.22 -3.47 17.21
CA SER A 192 -14.49 -3.57 16.46
C SER A 192 -14.88 -2.21 15.88
N LEU A 193 -15.35 -2.20 14.63
CA LEU A 193 -15.84 -0.99 13.97
C LEU A 193 -16.96 -0.29 14.77
N ARG A 194 -17.77 -1.07 15.49
CA ARG A 194 -18.82 -0.55 16.39
C ARG A 194 -18.25 0.22 17.58
N LEU A 195 -17.16 -0.28 18.18
CA LEU A 195 -16.48 0.41 19.26
C LEU A 195 -15.83 1.70 18.75
N LEU A 196 -15.16 1.62 17.60
CA LEU A 196 -14.54 2.78 16.98
C LEU A 196 -15.56 3.86 16.64
N TYR A 197 -16.72 3.47 16.09
CA TYR A 197 -17.82 4.40 15.82
C TYR A 197 -18.32 5.10 17.07
N LYS A 198 -18.41 4.42 18.21
CA LYS A 198 -18.79 5.06 19.48
C LYS A 198 -17.76 6.08 19.96
N ARG A 199 -16.47 5.87 19.68
CA ARG A 199 -15.36 6.76 20.08
C ARG A 199 -15.21 7.96 19.16
N SER A 200 -15.17 7.73 17.84
CA SER A 200 -15.09 8.77 16.81
C SER A 200 -16.11 8.55 15.70
N PRO A 201 -17.40 8.93 15.90
CA PRO A 201 -18.42 8.82 14.86
C PRO A 201 -18.06 9.60 13.59
N LEU A 202 -17.43 10.78 13.76
CA LEU A 202 -17.03 11.61 12.62
C LEU A 202 -15.95 10.92 11.79
N GLY A 203 -14.87 10.46 12.41
CA GLY A 203 -13.79 9.76 11.71
C GLY A 203 -14.28 8.53 10.95
N VAL A 204 -15.11 7.68 11.58
CA VAL A 204 -15.62 6.46 10.91
C VAL A 204 -16.53 6.79 9.73
N VAL A 205 -17.47 7.74 9.89
CA VAL A 205 -18.40 8.11 8.80
C VAL A 205 -17.67 8.82 7.68
N SER A 206 -16.73 9.72 7.99
CA SER A 206 -15.95 10.42 6.96
C SER A 206 -15.02 9.45 6.23
N CYS A 207 -14.48 8.43 6.89
CA CYS A 207 -13.67 7.38 6.26
C CYS A 207 -14.49 6.51 5.31
N PHE A 208 -15.67 6.07 5.74
CA PHE A 208 -16.62 5.34 4.88
C PHE A 208 -17.02 6.17 3.65
N ILE A 209 -17.36 7.45 3.84
CA ILE A 209 -17.71 8.35 2.73
C ILE A 209 -16.50 8.62 1.82
N SER A 210 -15.29 8.72 2.39
CA SER A 210 -14.05 8.83 1.62
C SER A 210 -13.89 7.65 0.66
N GLY A 211 -14.18 6.43 1.13
CA GLY A 211 -14.23 5.22 0.30
C GLY A 211 -15.19 5.34 -0.86
N ILE A 212 -16.43 5.82 -0.62
CA ILE A 212 -17.44 6.04 -1.67
C ILE A 212 -16.94 7.04 -2.71
N LEU A 213 -16.47 8.21 -2.26
CA LEU A 213 -16.03 9.30 -3.15
C LEU A 213 -14.82 8.90 -3.99
N TYR A 214 -13.80 8.33 -3.35
CA TYR A 214 -12.55 7.94 -4.00
C TYR A 214 -12.77 6.85 -5.04
N SER A 215 -13.48 5.78 -4.65
CA SER A 215 -13.76 4.68 -5.56
C SER A 215 -14.64 5.08 -6.74
N ALA A 216 -15.70 5.88 -6.49
CA ALA A 216 -16.58 6.37 -7.54
C ALA A 216 -15.81 7.21 -8.56
N VAL A 217 -15.04 8.21 -8.09
CA VAL A 217 -14.34 9.11 -9.01
C VAL A 217 -13.25 8.36 -9.78
N PHE A 218 -12.33 7.65 -9.13
CA PHE A 218 -11.21 7.03 -9.86
C PHE A 218 -11.63 5.84 -10.74
N SER A 219 -12.79 5.22 -10.48
CA SER A 219 -13.31 4.14 -11.33
C SER A 219 -14.09 4.67 -12.55
N LEU A 220 -14.92 5.71 -12.36
CA LEU A 220 -15.86 6.16 -13.40
C LEU A 220 -15.43 7.46 -14.10
N LEU A 221 -14.34 8.09 -13.69
CA LEU A 221 -13.83 9.30 -14.36
C LEU A 221 -13.54 9.09 -15.87
N PRO A 222 -13.02 7.93 -16.33
CA PRO A 222 -12.91 7.67 -17.77
C PRO A 222 -14.27 7.60 -18.49
N VAL A 223 -15.32 7.13 -17.81
CA VAL A 223 -16.69 7.07 -18.35
C VAL A 223 -17.30 8.47 -18.45
N PHE A 224 -17.05 9.32 -17.44
CA PHE A 224 -17.38 10.75 -17.52
C PHE A 224 -16.66 11.42 -18.70
N ALA A 225 -15.35 11.19 -18.83
CA ALA A 225 -14.52 11.79 -19.88
C ALA A 225 -15.05 11.48 -21.29
N LYS A 226 -15.48 10.23 -21.52
CA LYS A 226 -16.11 9.79 -22.77
C LYS A 226 -17.37 10.58 -23.12
N THR A 227 -18.17 10.97 -22.13
CA THR A 227 -19.43 11.73 -22.35
C THR A 227 -19.19 13.11 -22.96
N PHE A 228 -18.00 13.67 -22.75
CA PHE A 228 -17.59 14.98 -23.25
C PHE A 228 -16.47 14.88 -24.30
N ASP A 229 -16.36 13.73 -24.97
CA ASP A 229 -15.38 13.44 -26.02
C ASP A 229 -13.90 13.63 -25.63
N ILE A 230 -13.60 13.62 -24.32
CA ILE A 230 -12.22 13.66 -23.81
C ILE A 230 -11.60 12.27 -24.02
N THR A 231 -10.84 12.12 -25.11
CA THR A 231 -10.31 10.83 -25.57
C THR A 231 -8.81 10.90 -25.91
N GLY A 232 -8.18 9.75 -26.16
CA GLY A 232 -6.76 9.64 -26.53
C GLY A 232 -5.82 10.27 -25.51
N PHE A 233 -4.89 11.11 -25.98
CA PHE A 233 -3.92 11.77 -25.11
C PHE A 233 -4.58 12.73 -24.10
N GLN A 234 -5.70 13.37 -24.47
CA GLN A 234 -6.43 14.24 -23.55
C GLN A 234 -7.03 13.46 -22.38
N LEU A 235 -7.50 12.22 -22.60
CA LEU A 235 -7.95 11.34 -21.51
C LEU A 235 -6.80 11.05 -20.53
N SER A 236 -5.60 10.78 -21.04
CA SER A 236 -4.43 10.53 -20.19
C SER A 236 -4.03 11.76 -19.38
N LEU A 237 -4.06 12.94 -19.99
CA LEU A 237 -3.85 14.21 -19.28
C LEU A 237 -4.93 14.47 -18.25
N TYR A 238 -6.19 14.17 -18.55
CA TYR A 238 -7.32 14.36 -17.64
C TYR A 238 -7.19 13.47 -16.41
N MET A 239 -6.90 12.19 -16.63
CA MET A 239 -6.67 11.24 -15.54
C MET A 239 -5.40 11.57 -14.76
N GLY A 240 -4.34 11.97 -15.46
CA GLY A 240 -3.10 12.45 -14.86
C GLY A 240 -3.34 13.68 -13.97
N ALA A 241 -4.16 14.64 -14.40
CA ALA A 241 -4.52 15.82 -13.62
C ALA A 241 -5.24 15.45 -12.32
N ALA A 242 -6.14 14.46 -12.35
CA ALA A 242 -6.81 13.95 -11.16
C ALA A 242 -5.82 13.36 -10.14
N ILE A 243 -4.89 12.50 -10.59
CA ILE A 243 -3.86 11.90 -9.72
C ILE A 243 -2.86 12.94 -9.23
N PHE A 244 -2.47 13.87 -10.09
CA PHE A 244 -1.53 14.95 -9.74
C PHE A 244 -2.14 15.90 -8.71
N GLY A 245 -3.43 16.24 -8.85
CA GLY A 245 -4.18 16.96 -7.82
C GLY A 245 -4.23 16.21 -6.49
N ALA A 246 -4.46 14.88 -6.53
CA ALA A 246 -4.37 14.00 -5.38
C ALA A 246 -2.99 13.97 -4.72
N PHE A 247 -1.92 14.18 -5.45
CA PHE A 247 -0.58 14.32 -4.85
C PHE A 247 -0.36 15.71 -4.26
N ILE A 248 -0.54 16.77 -5.07
CA ILE A 248 -0.18 18.13 -4.68
C ILE A 248 -1.01 18.64 -3.51
N LEU A 249 -2.32 18.39 -3.48
CA LEU A 249 -3.18 18.97 -2.44
C LEU A 249 -2.97 18.37 -1.06
N GLN A 250 -2.26 17.24 -0.93
CA GLN A 250 -1.94 16.67 0.38
C GLN A 250 -1.01 17.56 1.20
N PHE A 251 -0.07 18.27 0.56
CA PHE A 251 0.85 19.19 1.25
C PHE A 251 0.15 20.40 1.91
N PRO A 252 -0.60 21.24 1.17
CA PRO A 252 -1.29 22.37 1.78
C PRO A 252 -2.41 21.92 2.72
N VAL A 253 -3.11 20.82 2.42
CA VAL A 253 -4.15 20.30 3.32
C VAL A 253 -3.56 19.79 4.62
N GLY A 254 -2.44 19.07 4.59
CA GLY A 254 -1.73 18.65 5.80
C GLY A 254 -1.32 19.84 6.65
N PHE A 255 -0.70 20.85 6.03
CA PHE A 255 -0.32 22.09 6.72
C PHE A 255 -1.51 22.83 7.36
N LEU A 256 -2.65 22.92 6.66
CA LEU A 256 -3.86 23.54 7.22
C LEU A 256 -4.45 22.70 8.35
N SER A 257 -4.45 21.37 8.19
CA SER A 257 -5.01 20.45 9.18
C SER A 257 -4.25 20.45 10.51
N ASP A 258 -2.96 20.81 10.52
CA ASP A 258 -2.17 20.87 11.73
C ASP A 258 -2.21 22.26 12.41
N ARG A 259 -2.76 23.28 11.74
CA ARG A 259 -2.85 24.65 12.26
C ARG A 259 -4.26 25.09 12.64
N PHE A 260 -5.27 24.36 12.20
CA PHE A 260 -6.67 24.72 12.38
C PHE A 260 -7.48 23.51 12.86
N ASP A 261 -8.65 23.75 13.47
CA ASP A 261 -9.57 22.67 13.85
C ASP A 261 -9.88 21.78 12.63
N ARG A 262 -9.56 20.48 12.75
CA ARG A 262 -9.64 19.50 11.65
C ARG A 262 -11.04 19.40 11.05
N ARG A 263 -12.07 19.59 11.87
CA ARG A 263 -13.48 19.53 11.44
C ARG A 263 -13.83 20.73 10.57
N THR A 264 -13.33 21.91 10.92
CA THR A 264 -13.45 23.13 10.12
C THR A 264 -12.69 23.00 8.81
N VAL A 265 -11.46 22.47 8.84
CA VAL A 265 -10.67 22.20 7.62
C VAL A 265 -11.41 21.22 6.71
N LEU A 266 -11.87 20.08 7.24
CA LEU A 266 -12.65 19.10 6.49
C LEU A 266 -13.93 19.72 5.89
N PHE A 267 -14.68 20.49 6.67
CA PHE A 267 -15.90 21.17 6.19
C PHE A 267 -15.62 22.10 5.02
N VAL A 268 -14.64 22.99 5.14
CA VAL A 268 -14.27 23.95 4.08
C VAL A 268 -13.82 23.22 2.82
N LEU A 269 -12.99 22.19 2.97
CA LEU A 269 -12.51 21.38 1.85
C LEU A 269 -13.67 20.68 1.13
N LEU A 270 -14.66 20.13 1.84
CA LEU A 270 -15.83 19.52 1.22
C LEU A 270 -16.63 20.53 0.39
N LEU A 271 -16.79 21.77 0.86
CA LEU A 271 -17.46 22.83 0.09
C LEU A 271 -16.68 23.25 -1.16
N ILE A 272 -15.35 23.38 -1.04
CA ILE A 272 -14.48 23.69 -2.19
C ILE A 272 -14.55 22.56 -3.22
N SER A 273 -14.49 21.30 -2.77
CA SER A 273 -14.53 20.14 -3.66
C SER A 273 -15.88 20.00 -4.37
N ALA A 274 -16.98 20.20 -3.65
CA ALA A 274 -18.33 20.15 -4.20
C ALA A 274 -18.58 21.28 -5.20
N SER A 275 -18.15 22.51 -4.88
CA SER A 275 -18.28 23.65 -5.80
C SER A 275 -17.42 23.48 -7.05
N ALA A 276 -16.17 23.01 -6.92
CA ALA A 276 -15.30 22.67 -8.04
C ALA A 276 -15.91 21.53 -8.90
N GLY A 277 -16.51 20.52 -8.27
CA GLY A 277 -17.18 19.43 -8.96
C GLY A 277 -18.40 19.90 -9.75
N ILE A 278 -19.22 20.78 -9.18
CA ILE A 278 -20.33 21.42 -9.90
C ILE A 278 -19.79 22.26 -11.07
N ALA A 279 -18.67 22.97 -10.89
CA ALA A 279 -18.05 23.72 -11.98
C ALA A 279 -17.64 22.79 -13.14
N VAL A 280 -17.16 21.57 -12.88
CA VAL A 280 -16.87 20.58 -13.94
C VAL A 280 -18.11 20.30 -14.79
N THR A 281 -19.29 20.12 -14.17
CA THR A 281 -20.54 19.84 -14.90
C THR A 281 -21.01 20.98 -15.80
N ILE A 282 -20.61 22.22 -15.48
CA ILE A 282 -20.96 23.42 -16.25
C ILE A 282 -19.92 23.68 -17.35
N LEU A 283 -18.63 23.49 -17.02
CA LEU A 283 -17.51 23.80 -17.92
C LEU A 283 -17.29 22.74 -19.00
N ALA A 284 -17.61 21.47 -18.73
CA ALA A 284 -17.42 20.38 -19.68
C ALA A 284 -18.31 20.51 -20.93
N PRO A 285 -19.63 20.80 -20.84
CA PRO A 285 -20.45 21.10 -22.01
C PRO A 285 -19.98 22.32 -22.82
N LEU A 286 -19.32 23.28 -22.17
CA LEU A 286 -18.79 24.49 -22.83
C LEU A 286 -17.46 24.24 -23.58
N GLY A 287 -16.89 23.04 -23.50
CA GLY A 287 -15.64 22.68 -24.17
C GLY A 287 -14.38 23.33 -23.56
N ILE A 288 -14.46 23.93 -22.36
CA ILE A 288 -13.35 24.61 -21.69
C ILE A 288 -12.45 23.58 -20.98
N THR A 289 -11.74 22.79 -21.79
CA THR A 289 -11.04 21.57 -21.36
C THR A 289 -10.04 21.80 -20.22
N TRP A 290 -9.22 22.86 -20.28
CA TRP A 290 -8.23 23.14 -19.23
C TRP A 290 -8.88 23.43 -17.87
N ALA A 291 -10.03 24.11 -17.86
CA ALA A 291 -10.74 24.46 -16.63
C ALA A 291 -11.40 23.23 -16.02
N VAL A 292 -11.90 22.31 -16.86
CA VAL A 292 -12.39 20.99 -16.43
C VAL A 292 -11.27 20.18 -15.77
N PHE A 293 -10.06 20.20 -16.33
CA PHE A 293 -8.92 19.46 -15.78
C PHE A 293 -8.50 20.03 -14.42
N LEU A 294 -8.41 21.36 -14.32
CA LEU A 294 -8.08 22.04 -13.07
C LEU A 294 -9.13 21.79 -11.98
N ALA A 295 -10.42 21.96 -12.30
CA ALA A 295 -11.49 21.73 -11.34
C ALA A 295 -11.56 20.26 -10.91
N THR A 296 -11.33 19.32 -11.84
CA THR A 296 -11.24 17.89 -11.54
C THR A 296 -10.04 17.58 -10.64
N ALA A 297 -8.86 18.19 -10.90
CA ALA A 297 -7.67 18.02 -10.06
C ALA A 297 -7.92 18.52 -8.62
N ILE A 298 -8.62 19.65 -8.47
CA ILE A 298 -9.02 20.17 -7.16
C ILE A 298 -9.99 19.21 -6.46
N THR A 299 -11.05 18.79 -7.14
CA THR A 299 -12.06 17.88 -6.58
C THR A 299 -11.43 16.54 -6.17
N CYS A 300 -10.70 15.88 -7.07
CA CYS A 300 -10.03 14.61 -6.81
C CYS A 300 -8.94 14.75 -5.73
N GLY A 301 -8.23 15.87 -5.73
CA GLY A 301 -7.20 16.11 -4.74
C GLY A 301 -7.73 16.26 -3.33
N ILE A 302 -8.83 17.00 -3.17
CA ILE A 302 -9.52 17.08 -1.88
C ILE A 302 -10.12 15.73 -1.49
N ILE A 303 -10.74 15.00 -2.43
CA ILE A 303 -11.26 13.65 -2.17
C ILE A 303 -10.15 12.74 -1.62
N ALA A 304 -8.95 12.75 -2.21
CA ALA A 304 -7.82 11.98 -1.71
C ALA A 304 -7.39 12.36 -0.28
N CYS A 305 -7.51 13.64 0.10
CA CYS A 305 -7.20 14.11 1.45
C CYS A 305 -8.26 13.74 2.50
N THR A 306 -9.48 13.36 2.10
CA THR A 306 -10.54 13.03 3.08
C THR A 306 -10.21 11.78 3.90
N TYR A 307 -9.51 10.80 3.33
CA TYR A 307 -9.10 9.58 4.03
C TYR A 307 -8.12 9.86 5.17
N PRO A 308 -6.94 10.47 4.94
CA PRO A 308 -6.00 10.76 6.03
C PRO A 308 -6.59 11.74 7.07
N LEU A 309 -7.40 12.71 6.65
CA LEU A 309 -8.13 13.58 7.59
C LEU A 309 -9.08 12.79 8.50
N SER A 310 -9.77 11.80 7.95
CA SER A 310 -10.68 10.92 8.71
C SER A 310 -9.94 10.07 9.73
N ILE A 311 -8.75 9.58 9.35
CA ILE A 311 -7.89 8.82 10.24
C ILE A 311 -7.42 9.71 11.38
N THR A 312 -6.84 10.87 11.10
CA THR A 312 -6.36 11.74 12.18
C THR A 312 -7.49 12.17 13.12
N GLU A 313 -8.68 12.51 12.59
CA GLU A 313 -9.87 12.81 13.40
C GLU A 313 -10.35 11.61 14.27
N ALA A 314 -10.08 10.38 13.84
CA ALA A 314 -10.33 9.18 14.65
C ALA A 314 -9.27 9.00 15.74
N LEU A 315 -7.99 9.15 15.38
CA LEU A 315 -6.85 8.92 16.27
C LEU A 315 -6.78 9.94 17.42
N ASP A 316 -7.17 11.20 17.19
CA ASP A 316 -7.25 12.26 18.21
C ASP A 316 -8.10 11.88 19.46
N LYS A 317 -8.86 10.79 19.41
CA LYS A 317 -9.80 10.35 20.48
C LYS A 317 -9.45 8.99 21.06
N LEU A 318 -8.30 8.44 20.69
CA LEU A 318 -7.87 7.10 21.06
C LEU A 318 -6.59 7.15 21.87
N ARG A 319 -6.33 6.10 22.65
CA ARG A 319 -5.03 5.93 23.30
C ARG A 319 -4.03 5.43 22.26
N GLN A 320 -2.75 5.72 22.47
CA GLN A 320 -1.69 5.29 21.56
C GLN A 320 -1.69 3.78 21.29
N SER A 321 -1.96 2.98 22.34
CA SER A 321 -2.11 1.52 22.25
C SER A 321 -3.33 1.03 21.45
N GLU A 322 -4.30 1.91 21.15
CA GLU A 322 -5.50 1.60 20.37
C GLU A 322 -5.37 2.03 18.89
N ILE A 323 -4.35 2.80 18.52
CA ILE A 323 -4.20 3.41 17.19
C ILE A 323 -4.11 2.35 16.09
N VAL A 324 -3.23 1.36 16.25
CA VAL A 324 -3.00 0.29 15.27
C VAL A 324 -4.31 -0.45 14.96
N ALA A 325 -5.01 -0.86 16.02
CA ALA A 325 -6.28 -1.56 15.96
C ALA A 325 -7.40 -0.73 15.30
N ALA A 326 -7.41 0.57 15.54
CA ALA A 326 -8.35 1.49 14.94
C ALA A 326 -8.08 1.73 13.45
N MET A 327 -6.81 1.83 13.03
CA MET A 327 -6.45 2.00 11.62
C MET A 327 -6.96 0.82 10.77
N SER A 328 -6.83 -0.43 11.24
CA SER A 328 -7.41 -1.60 10.55
C SER A 328 -8.93 -1.51 10.40
N SER A 329 -9.64 -1.02 11.42
CA SER A 329 -11.09 -0.78 11.34
C SER A 329 -11.45 0.34 10.36
N MET A 330 -10.62 1.38 10.25
CA MET A 330 -10.81 2.47 9.30
C MET A 330 -10.63 1.98 7.86
N ILE A 331 -9.64 1.11 7.61
CA ILE A 331 -9.45 0.45 6.33
C ILE A 331 -10.72 -0.34 5.93
N LEU A 332 -11.30 -1.09 6.88
CA LEU A 332 -12.57 -1.80 6.65
C LEU A 332 -13.71 -0.83 6.28
N ALA A 333 -13.85 0.29 7.00
CA ALA A 333 -14.85 1.31 6.69
C ALA A 333 -14.66 1.90 5.28
N PHE A 334 -13.43 2.23 4.91
CA PHE A 334 -13.08 2.73 3.59
C PHE A 334 -13.40 1.72 2.50
N ALA A 335 -13.02 0.45 2.69
CA ALA A 335 -13.26 -0.62 1.72
C ALA A 335 -14.75 -0.87 1.49
N LEU A 336 -15.57 -0.86 2.56
CA LEU A 336 -17.04 -0.95 2.45
C LEU A 336 -17.63 0.21 1.64
N GLY A 337 -17.13 1.43 1.86
CA GLY A 337 -17.48 2.58 1.02
C GLY A 337 -17.04 2.39 -0.43
N GLY A 338 -15.84 1.83 -0.62
CA GLY A 338 -15.24 1.50 -1.91
C GLY A 338 -16.09 0.56 -2.76
N VAL A 339 -16.73 -0.43 -2.13
CA VAL A 339 -17.65 -1.36 -2.82
C VAL A 339 -18.90 -0.62 -3.31
N LEU A 340 -19.44 0.30 -2.51
CA LEU A 340 -20.67 1.01 -2.82
C LEU A 340 -20.47 2.16 -3.83
N GLY A 341 -19.28 2.76 -3.87
CA GLY A 341 -19.00 3.95 -4.67
C GLY A 341 -19.27 3.79 -6.17
N PRO A 342 -18.55 2.92 -6.90
CA PRO A 342 -18.73 2.78 -8.34
C PRO A 342 -20.14 2.33 -8.71
N TYR A 343 -20.71 1.37 -7.98
CA TYR A 343 -22.08 0.93 -8.22
C TYR A 343 -23.10 2.06 -8.06
N SER A 344 -23.11 2.75 -6.92
CA SER A 344 -24.09 3.83 -6.67
C SER A 344 -23.91 5.02 -7.62
N ALA A 345 -22.67 5.43 -7.90
CA ALA A 345 -22.39 6.48 -8.88
C ALA A 345 -22.81 6.08 -10.29
N SER A 346 -22.57 4.82 -10.70
CA SER A 346 -22.96 4.33 -12.01
C SER A 346 -24.47 4.30 -12.23
N LEU A 347 -25.26 3.96 -11.20
CA LEU A 347 -26.73 4.00 -11.26
C LEU A 347 -27.25 5.41 -11.50
N VAL A 348 -26.60 6.41 -10.89
CA VAL A 348 -26.95 7.82 -11.09
C VAL A 348 -26.56 8.27 -12.50
N MET A 349 -25.37 7.87 -12.98
CA MET A 349 -24.92 8.18 -14.34
C MET A 349 -25.77 7.52 -15.42
N ASP A 350 -26.26 6.30 -15.19
CA ASP A 350 -27.11 5.59 -16.13
C ASP A 350 -28.47 6.29 -16.31
N LYS A 351 -29.04 6.81 -15.21
CA LYS A 351 -30.34 7.51 -15.22
C LYS A 351 -30.28 8.97 -15.68
N PHE A 352 -29.24 9.70 -15.28
CA PHE A 352 -29.13 11.15 -15.48
C PHE A 352 -28.03 11.56 -16.46
N GLY A 353 -27.37 10.59 -17.10
CA GLY A 353 -26.26 10.80 -18.04
C GLY A 353 -24.89 10.87 -17.36
N GLY A 354 -23.83 10.71 -18.15
CA GLY A 354 -22.45 10.61 -17.64
C GLY A 354 -21.97 11.84 -16.87
N GLY A 355 -22.51 13.03 -17.15
CA GLY A 355 -22.23 14.25 -16.37
C GLY A 355 -22.64 14.16 -14.89
N ALA A 356 -23.53 13.23 -14.55
CA ALA A 356 -24.06 13.07 -13.21
C ALA A 356 -23.05 12.56 -12.17
N LEU A 357 -21.87 12.08 -12.59
CA LEU A 357 -20.80 11.68 -11.68
C LEU A 357 -20.44 12.80 -10.69
N PHE A 358 -20.18 14.02 -11.18
CA PHE A 358 -19.78 15.13 -10.31
C PHE A 358 -20.93 15.68 -9.47
N TYR A 359 -22.18 15.58 -9.93
CA TYR A 359 -23.34 15.87 -9.10
C TYR A 359 -23.48 14.86 -7.95
N PHE A 360 -23.25 13.56 -8.22
CA PHE A 360 -23.22 12.53 -7.19
C PHE A 360 -22.12 12.81 -6.16
N LEU A 361 -20.89 13.09 -6.60
CA LEU A 361 -19.78 13.42 -5.70
C LEU A 361 -20.11 14.65 -4.84
N ALA A 362 -20.60 15.73 -5.45
CA ALA A 362 -20.97 16.96 -4.73
C ALA A 362 -22.08 16.70 -3.71
N PHE A 363 -23.09 15.90 -4.06
CA PHE A 363 -24.18 15.54 -3.15
C PHE A 363 -23.66 14.77 -1.91
N ILE A 364 -22.83 13.74 -2.12
CA ILE A 364 -22.25 12.95 -1.02
C ILE A 364 -21.33 13.80 -0.14
N GLN A 365 -20.55 14.71 -0.74
CA GLN A 365 -19.70 15.66 -0.01
C GLN A 365 -20.52 16.63 0.84
N LEU A 366 -21.63 17.15 0.31
CA LEU A 366 -22.54 18.03 1.05
C LEU A 366 -23.23 17.30 2.21
N LEU A 367 -23.63 16.03 2.02
CA LEU A 367 -24.15 15.21 3.12
C LEU A 367 -23.12 15.04 4.24
N LEU A 368 -21.85 14.77 3.90
CA LEU A 368 -20.78 14.72 4.89
C LEU A 368 -20.54 16.09 5.53
N ALA A 369 -20.59 17.18 4.78
CA ALA A 369 -20.44 18.53 5.32
C ALA A 369 -21.55 18.88 6.33
N CYS A 370 -22.81 18.51 6.04
CA CYS A 370 -23.92 18.63 6.99
C CYS A 370 -23.69 17.79 8.26
N PHE A 371 -23.17 16.56 8.11
CA PHE A 371 -22.83 15.72 9.24
C PHE A 371 -21.68 16.30 10.07
N VAL A 372 -20.67 16.92 9.44
CA VAL A 372 -19.57 17.62 10.12
C VAL A 372 -20.12 18.77 10.96
N ILE A 373 -20.99 19.63 10.40
CA ILE A 373 -21.64 20.72 11.15
C ILE A 373 -22.38 20.16 12.36
N PHE A 374 -23.21 19.13 12.16
CA PHE A 374 -23.92 18.48 13.26
C PHE A 374 -22.96 17.96 14.35
N ARG A 375 -21.82 17.38 13.98
CA ARG A 375 -20.82 16.91 14.94
C ARG A 375 -20.07 18.05 15.64
N MET A 376 -19.91 19.20 15.00
CA MET A 376 -19.33 20.41 15.60
C MET A 376 -20.24 21.00 16.70
N THR A 377 -21.57 20.85 16.59
CA THR A 377 -22.49 21.33 17.64
C THR A 377 -22.58 20.40 18.85
N VAL A 378 -22.30 19.11 18.67
CA VAL A 378 -22.44 18.10 19.74
C VAL A 378 -21.23 18.07 20.69
N ARG A 379 -20.02 18.41 20.22
CA ARG A 379 -18.80 18.28 21.03
C ARG A 379 -17.79 19.38 20.70
N GLN A 380 -17.11 19.90 21.72
CA GLN A 380 -16.02 20.87 21.53
C GLN A 380 -14.80 20.24 20.83
N ALA A 381 -14.02 21.08 20.17
CA ALA A 381 -12.77 20.70 19.51
C ALA A 381 -11.73 20.27 20.54
N LEU A 382 -10.82 19.38 20.17
CA LEU A 382 -9.56 19.28 20.90
C LEU A 382 -8.71 20.54 20.64
N PRO A 383 -8.02 21.06 21.67
CA PRO A 383 -6.99 22.10 21.49
C PRO A 383 -5.99 21.68 20.41
N ILE A 384 -5.47 22.65 19.66
CA ILE A 384 -4.59 22.37 18.51
C ILE A 384 -3.31 21.66 18.97
N GLU A 385 -2.83 21.96 20.19
CA GLU A 385 -1.64 21.37 20.80
C GLU A 385 -1.80 19.89 21.15
N GLU A 386 -3.05 19.40 21.28
CA GLU A 386 -3.36 17.99 21.63
C GLU A 386 -3.72 17.15 20.39
N GLN A 387 -3.69 17.73 19.19
CA GLN A 387 -4.03 17.01 17.95
C GLN A 387 -2.85 16.21 17.41
N GLU A 388 -3.12 15.01 16.91
CA GLU A 388 -2.13 14.16 16.25
C GLU A 388 -1.68 14.77 14.93
N GLN A 389 -0.39 14.69 14.58
CA GLN A 389 0.10 15.26 13.32
C GLN A 389 -0.56 14.63 12.09
N PHE A 390 -0.77 15.43 11.05
CA PHE A 390 -1.21 14.91 9.76
C PHE A 390 -0.11 14.06 9.12
N VAL A 391 -0.48 12.83 8.76
CA VAL A 391 0.39 11.92 8.01
C VAL A 391 -0.25 11.66 6.66
N MET A 392 0.51 11.92 5.60
CA MET A 392 0.14 11.55 4.24
C MET A 392 -0.02 10.03 4.17
N GLN A 393 -1.20 9.59 3.77
CA GLN A 393 -1.50 8.18 3.56
C GLN A 393 -2.11 8.00 2.17
N GLY A 394 -1.58 7.04 1.42
CA GLY A 394 -2.13 6.63 0.13
C GLY A 394 -3.57 6.13 0.27
N SER A 395 -4.39 6.46 -0.73
CA SER A 395 -5.80 6.07 -0.82
C SER A 395 -6.01 4.69 -1.46
N VAL A 396 -4.98 4.12 -2.06
CA VAL A 396 -4.86 2.67 -2.22
C VAL A 396 -4.48 2.16 -0.83
N ILE A 397 -5.37 1.40 -0.18
CA ILE A 397 -5.25 0.93 1.22
C ILE A 397 -3.79 0.86 1.65
N SER A 398 -3.38 1.84 2.43
CA SER A 398 -2.09 1.80 3.08
C SER A 398 -2.31 1.19 4.47
N SER A 399 -1.94 -0.08 4.58
CA SER A 399 -1.78 -0.81 5.84
C SER A 399 -0.41 -0.57 6.47
N ALA A 400 0.33 0.45 6.01
CA ALA A 400 1.59 0.96 6.59
C ALA A 400 1.40 1.58 7.99
N VAL A 401 0.49 1.02 8.77
CA VAL A 401 0.20 1.32 10.17
C VAL A 401 1.48 1.31 11.00
N GLU A 402 2.38 0.37 10.74
CA GLU A 402 3.65 0.24 11.45
C GLU A 402 4.67 1.34 11.07
N LEU A 403 4.62 1.85 9.83
CA LEU A 403 5.45 2.99 9.39
C LEU A 403 4.91 4.34 9.87
N ASP A 404 3.66 4.40 10.33
CA ASP A 404 3.03 5.63 10.73
C ASP A 404 3.77 6.24 11.95
N PRO A 405 4.23 7.50 11.87
CA PRO A 405 4.97 8.13 12.96
C PRO A 405 4.18 8.29 14.27
N ARG A 406 2.87 8.03 14.28
CA ARG A 406 2.00 8.12 15.45
C ARG A 406 1.90 6.82 16.27
N THR A 407 2.23 5.67 15.68
CA THR A 407 2.18 4.38 16.38
C THR A 407 3.39 4.20 17.30
N GLU A 408 3.22 3.43 18.39
CA GLU A 408 4.35 3.01 19.22
C GLU A 408 5.33 2.19 18.37
N TYR A 409 6.60 2.61 18.38
CA TYR A 409 7.65 1.88 17.68
C TYR A 409 8.05 0.68 18.52
N HIS A 410 7.78 -0.51 18.00
CA HIS A 410 8.31 -1.76 18.52
C HIS A 410 9.57 -2.09 17.72
N GLU A 411 10.72 -2.24 18.39
CA GLU A 411 11.90 -2.80 17.73
C GLU A 411 11.53 -4.21 17.23
N SER A 412 11.76 -4.46 15.94
CA SER A 412 11.60 -5.77 15.33
C SER A 412 12.39 -6.78 16.15
N GLN A 413 11.70 -7.56 16.99
CA GLN A 413 12.31 -8.66 17.70
C GLN A 413 12.53 -9.75 16.66
N TYR A 414 13.76 -9.84 16.15
CA TYR A 414 14.22 -11.01 15.43
C TYR A 414 13.96 -12.23 16.32
N ARG A 415 12.87 -12.97 16.04
CA ARG A 415 12.61 -14.25 16.69
C ARG A 415 13.56 -15.24 16.04
N PRO A 416 14.53 -15.77 16.77
CA PRO A 416 15.46 -16.71 16.19
C PRO A 416 14.70 -17.92 15.61
N CYS A 417 15.16 -18.47 14.48
CA CYS A 417 14.63 -19.75 13.99
C CYS A 417 14.62 -20.78 15.14
N ALA A 418 13.70 -21.75 15.13
CA ALA A 418 13.59 -22.73 16.22
C ALA A 418 14.93 -23.41 16.54
N GLU A 419 15.77 -23.61 15.52
CA GLU A 419 17.14 -24.07 15.65
C GLU A 419 18.03 -23.10 16.43
N VAL A 420 17.94 -21.80 16.18
CA VAL A 420 18.70 -20.77 16.91
C VAL A 420 18.21 -20.67 18.35
N GLU A 421 16.90 -20.65 18.59
CA GLU A 421 16.32 -20.57 19.94
C GLU A 421 16.71 -21.80 20.78
N THR A 422 16.60 -23.00 20.21
CA THR A 422 17.04 -24.24 20.85
C THR A 422 18.55 -24.19 21.14
N THR A 423 19.35 -23.73 20.18
CA THR A 423 20.81 -23.69 20.33
C THR A 423 21.26 -22.65 21.36
N LEU A 424 20.57 -21.51 21.46
CA LEU A 424 20.80 -20.49 22.48
C LEU A 424 20.43 -21.00 23.87
N MET A 425 19.28 -21.68 24.03
CA MET A 425 18.89 -22.32 25.30
C MET A 425 19.93 -23.37 25.72
N VAL A 426 20.46 -24.14 24.77
CA VAL A 426 21.54 -25.10 25.05
C VAL A 426 22.82 -24.37 25.42
N ALA A 427 23.15 -23.24 24.80
CA ALA A 427 24.37 -22.49 25.07
C ALA A 427 24.45 -21.92 26.50
N GLU A 428 23.32 -21.73 27.17
CA GLU A 428 23.27 -21.34 28.59
C GLU A 428 23.76 -22.46 29.52
N THR A 429 23.57 -23.73 29.12
CA THR A 429 23.90 -24.90 29.93
C THR A 429 25.17 -25.62 29.46
N ASP A 430 25.38 -25.72 28.15
CA ASP A 430 26.52 -26.36 27.51
C ASP A 430 26.92 -25.62 26.21
N PRO A 431 27.89 -24.69 26.28
CA PRO A 431 28.37 -23.93 25.13
C PRO A 431 29.00 -24.81 24.04
N VAL A 432 29.56 -25.96 24.41
CA VAL A 432 30.21 -26.89 23.46
C VAL A 432 29.15 -27.63 22.65
N LEU A 433 28.09 -28.08 23.31
CA LEU A 433 26.94 -28.72 22.66
C LEU A 433 26.20 -27.73 21.74
N ALA A 434 26.10 -26.45 22.13
CA ALA A 434 25.52 -25.41 21.28
C ALA A 434 26.31 -25.21 19.98
N VAL A 435 27.65 -25.16 20.04
CA VAL A 435 28.49 -25.13 18.83
C VAL A 435 28.34 -26.42 18.02
N ALA A 436 28.20 -27.59 18.65
CA ALA A 436 27.97 -28.84 17.93
C ALA A 436 26.62 -28.85 17.19
N LEU A 437 25.58 -28.30 17.80
CA LEU A 437 24.25 -28.11 17.19
C LEU A 437 24.32 -27.14 16.00
N SER A 438 25.03 -26.02 16.13
CA SER A 438 25.19 -25.07 15.01
C SER A 438 25.90 -25.73 13.81
N LEU A 439 26.93 -26.54 14.05
CA LEU A 439 27.61 -27.33 13.03
C LEU A 439 26.69 -28.39 12.39
N ALA A 440 25.80 -29.01 13.17
CA ALA A 440 24.84 -29.97 12.67
C ALA A 440 23.77 -29.30 11.79
N VAL A 441 23.28 -28.13 12.18
CA VAL A 441 22.34 -27.31 11.38
C VAL A 441 23.00 -26.89 10.07
N ALA A 442 24.25 -26.41 10.13
CA ALA A 442 25.03 -26.01 8.96
C ALA A 442 25.20 -27.13 7.92
N LYS A 443 25.34 -28.40 8.36
CA LYS A 443 25.42 -29.56 7.44
C LYS A 443 24.12 -29.81 6.67
N VAL A 444 22.98 -29.48 7.26
CA VAL A 444 21.66 -29.69 6.64
C VAL A 444 21.25 -28.48 5.80
N ASN A 445 21.54 -27.28 6.29
CA ASN A 445 21.24 -26.02 5.63
C ASN A 445 22.30 -24.98 5.99
N ALA A 446 23.09 -24.56 5.00
CA ALA A 446 24.20 -23.63 5.17
C ALA A 446 23.75 -22.27 5.72
N GLU A 447 22.69 -21.68 5.16
CA GLU A 447 22.16 -20.37 5.56
C GLU A 447 21.72 -20.40 7.03
N ARG A 448 20.93 -21.41 7.44
CA ARG A 448 20.50 -21.57 8.84
C ARG A 448 21.67 -21.81 9.79
N GLY A 449 22.69 -22.54 9.33
CA GLY A 449 23.90 -22.77 10.12
C GLY A 449 24.65 -21.47 10.42
N ILE A 450 24.78 -20.59 9.43
CA ILE A 450 25.40 -19.27 9.57
C ILE A 450 24.58 -18.41 10.53
N GLU A 451 23.25 -18.42 10.41
CA GLU A 451 22.33 -17.69 11.29
C GLU A 451 22.43 -18.12 12.76
N VAL A 452 22.54 -19.43 13.03
CA VAL A 452 22.79 -19.95 14.39
C VAL A 452 24.17 -19.52 14.90
N ALA A 453 25.18 -19.51 14.03
CA ALA A 453 26.53 -19.10 14.38
C ALA A 453 26.63 -17.61 14.73
N GLU A 454 25.93 -16.75 13.98
CA GLU A 454 25.80 -15.33 14.29
C GLU A 454 25.21 -15.12 15.69
N ALA A 455 24.11 -15.81 15.99
CA ALA A 455 23.46 -15.71 17.30
C ALA A 455 24.37 -16.18 18.45
N LEU A 456 25.09 -17.29 18.25
CA LEU A 456 26.05 -17.80 19.24
C LEU A 456 27.25 -16.86 19.43
N ALA A 457 27.71 -16.18 18.39
CA ALA A 457 28.88 -15.30 18.47
C ALA A 457 28.69 -14.07 19.37
N ILE A 458 27.43 -13.73 19.69
CA ILE A 458 27.08 -12.67 20.63
C ILE A 458 27.38 -13.10 22.08
N LEU A 459 27.27 -14.39 22.37
CA LEU A 459 27.41 -14.92 23.72
C LEU A 459 28.88 -14.90 24.19
N PRO A 460 29.17 -14.39 25.40
CA PRO A 460 30.55 -14.24 25.89
C PRO A 460 31.25 -15.57 26.19
N ASN A 461 30.50 -16.65 26.37
CA ASN A 461 30.98 -17.99 26.66
C ASN A 461 31.27 -18.84 25.40
N ILE A 462 31.01 -18.31 24.21
CA ILE A 462 31.27 -19.00 22.94
C ILE A 462 32.63 -18.57 22.37
N ASN A 463 33.47 -19.55 22.05
CA ASN A 463 34.73 -19.31 21.35
C ASN A 463 34.48 -19.20 19.83
N VAL A 464 34.33 -17.97 19.36
CA VAL A 464 34.00 -17.64 17.97
C VAL A 464 35.05 -18.15 16.98
N LEU A 465 36.33 -18.16 17.34
CA LEU A 465 37.41 -18.64 16.45
C LEU A 465 37.32 -20.14 16.21
N ASN A 466 37.09 -20.91 17.28
CA ASN A 466 36.94 -22.36 17.19
C ASN A 466 35.68 -22.74 16.41
N MET A 467 34.58 -22.00 16.63
CA MET A 467 33.35 -22.19 15.88
C MET A 467 33.55 -21.87 14.39
N PHE A 468 34.18 -20.73 14.07
CA PHE A 468 34.51 -20.35 12.69
C PHE A 468 35.35 -21.42 11.99
N GLN A 469 36.40 -21.91 12.65
CA GLN A 469 37.28 -22.93 12.09
C GLN A 469 36.56 -24.26 11.87
N ALA A 470 35.66 -24.66 12.78
CA ALA A 470 34.86 -25.87 12.60
C ALA A 470 33.82 -25.72 11.49
N MET A 471 33.22 -24.54 11.35
CA MET A 471 32.22 -24.26 10.32
C MET A 471 32.83 -24.09 8.93
N SER A 472 34.01 -23.47 8.81
CA SER A 472 34.68 -23.28 7.52
C SER A 472 35.05 -24.61 6.86
N HIS A 473 35.29 -25.67 7.66
CA HIS A 473 35.46 -27.03 7.15
C HIS A 473 34.17 -27.66 6.63
N ILE A 474 33.00 -27.29 7.17
CA ILE A 474 31.70 -27.83 6.79
C ILE A 474 31.10 -27.05 5.61
N LEU A 475 31.37 -25.75 5.55
CA LEU A 475 30.78 -24.80 4.61
C LEU A 475 31.84 -24.17 3.69
N PRO A 476 32.62 -24.96 2.92
CA PRO A 476 33.70 -24.40 2.11
C PRO A 476 33.20 -23.38 1.08
N GLU A 477 32.02 -23.57 0.50
CA GLU A 477 31.45 -22.65 -0.50
C GLU A 477 30.80 -21.39 0.10
N HIS A 478 30.64 -21.29 1.43
CA HIS A 478 30.00 -20.15 2.11
C HIS A 478 30.94 -19.49 3.13
N ILE A 479 32.26 -19.69 3.01
CA ILE A 479 33.25 -19.14 3.94
C ILE A 479 33.21 -17.61 3.93
N ALA A 480 33.04 -16.98 2.76
CA ALA A 480 32.95 -15.53 2.64
C ALA A 480 31.75 -14.95 3.42
N GLU A 481 30.59 -15.59 3.33
CA GLU A 481 29.38 -15.17 4.04
C GLU A 481 29.52 -15.35 5.56
N LEU A 482 30.03 -16.51 5.99
CA LEU A 482 30.35 -16.77 7.40
C LEU A 482 31.40 -15.79 7.96
N THR A 483 32.41 -15.44 7.17
CA THR A 483 33.44 -14.47 7.55
C THR A 483 32.83 -13.09 7.74
N LEU A 484 32.03 -12.63 6.78
CA LEU A 484 31.36 -11.34 6.83
C LEU A 484 30.44 -11.24 8.06
N ALA A 485 29.63 -12.28 8.29
CA ALA A 485 28.73 -12.43 9.42
C ALA A 485 29.45 -12.23 10.77
N LEU A 486 30.49 -13.03 11.03
CA LEU A 486 31.19 -13.03 12.32
C LEU A 486 32.06 -11.78 12.52
N VAL A 487 32.71 -11.27 11.46
CA VAL A 487 33.54 -10.06 11.55
C VAL A 487 32.68 -8.81 11.79
N THR A 488 31.46 -8.77 11.24
CA THR A 488 30.52 -7.68 11.50
C THR A 488 30.11 -7.63 12.97
N LEU A 489 29.93 -8.79 13.61
CA LEU A 489 29.55 -8.90 15.02
C LEU A 489 30.73 -8.73 16.00
N LYS A 490 31.92 -9.21 15.63
CA LYS A 490 33.14 -9.16 16.45
C LYS A 490 34.33 -8.60 15.63
N PRO A 491 34.35 -7.28 15.36
CA PRO A 491 35.38 -6.65 14.53
C PRO A 491 36.81 -6.90 15.04
N GLU A 492 36.98 -6.98 16.35
CA GLU A 492 38.25 -7.26 17.02
C GLU A 492 38.87 -8.61 16.64
N LEU A 493 38.05 -9.59 16.24
CA LEU A 493 38.49 -10.90 15.78
C LEU A 493 38.79 -10.95 14.27
N GLY A 494 38.51 -9.88 13.53
CA GLY A 494 38.61 -9.86 12.07
C GLY A 494 40.00 -10.22 11.53
N SER A 495 41.07 -9.75 12.19
CA SER A 495 42.45 -10.08 11.79
C SER A 495 42.83 -11.56 12.00
N GLN A 496 42.15 -12.23 12.93
CA GLN A 496 42.39 -13.64 13.26
C GLN A 496 41.53 -14.54 12.38
N ILE A 497 40.27 -14.17 12.15
CA ILE A 497 39.37 -14.85 11.20
C ILE A 497 39.97 -14.81 9.79
N ALA A 498 40.47 -13.65 9.33
CA ALA A 498 41.10 -13.53 8.02
C ALA A 498 42.35 -14.41 7.82
N LYS A 499 43.06 -14.77 8.91
CA LYS A 499 44.19 -15.70 8.86
C LYS A 499 43.75 -17.17 8.78
N LEU A 500 42.54 -17.47 9.24
CA LEU A 500 41.93 -18.80 9.22
C LEU A 500 41.17 -19.05 7.90
N THR A 501 40.86 -18.00 7.14
CA THR A 501 40.26 -18.07 5.80
C THR A 501 41.29 -18.57 4.77
N PRO A 502 41.03 -19.68 4.04
CA PRO A 502 41.96 -20.20 3.05
C PRO A 502 42.16 -19.23 1.87
N PRO A 503 43.37 -19.17 1.27
CA PRO A 503 43.77 -18.14 0.29
C PRO A 503 43.14 -18.26 -1.10
N THR A 504 42.16 -19.13 -1.31
CA THR A 504 41.49 -19.35 -2.60
C THR A 504 40.22 -18.52 -2.80
N GLU A 505 39.77 -17.80 -1.77
CA GLU A 505 38.48 -17.04 -1.78
C GLU A 505 38.57 -15.60 -1.22
N LEU A 506 39.78 -15.07 -1.03
CA LEU A 506 40.05 -13.64 -0.79
C LEU A 506 40.19 -12.90 -2.12
#